data_AF-A0AAW0J9Y4-F1
#
_entry.id   AF-A0AAW0J9Y4-F1
#
_cell.length_a   1.000
_cell.length_b   1.000
_cell.length_c   1.000
_cell.angle_alpha   90.00
_cell.angle_beta   90.00
_cell.angle_gamma   90.00
#
_symmetry.space_group_name_H-M   'P 1'
#
loop_
_entity.id
_entity.type
_entity.pdbx_description
1 polymer ?
#
loop_
_entity_poly.entity_id
_entity_poly.type
_entity_poly.pdbx_seq_one_letter_code
_entity_poly.pdbx_strand_id
1 'polypeptide(L)'
;MVVFHGTFAKLDKASSDTLTVEPYIAWGYPKLTQPQVIYKHGCGEISKKRTPLTDNPLIARSLGKYGIISVENLIPKTYTVGKSFKEANNFLVIFSTTGYFLKGLYSWNIAASRQADGILVE
;
A
#
# COMPACT_ATOMS: atom_id res chain seq x y z
N MET A 1 -16.54 9.77 -12.67
CA MET A 1 -15.14 9.37 -12.42
C MET A 1 -15.14 8.59 -11.11
N VAL A 2 -14.92 7.27 -11.15
CA VAL A 2 -14.91 6.44 -9.94
C VAL A 2 -13.50 6.48 -9.35
N VAL A 3 -13.43 6.83 -8.07
CA VAL A 3 -12.20 6.88 -7.28
C VAL A 3 -12.16 5.62 -6.42
N PHE A 4 -11.05 4.90 -6.49
CA PHE A 4 -10.79 3.74 -5.66
C PHE A 4 -9.71 4.07 -4.65
N HIS A 5 -9.85 3.45 -3.49
CA HIS A 5 -9.11 3.79 -2.29
C HIS A 5 -8.50 2.51 -1.77
N GLY A 6 -7.19 2.33 -1.96
CA GLY A 6 -6.54 1.13 -1.46
C GLY A 6 -5.50 1.36 -0.39
N THR A 7 -5.35 0.35 0.48
CA THR A 7 -4.39 0.30 1.59
C THR A 7 -3.65 -1.04 1.57
N PHE A 8 -2.45 -1.06 2.13
CA PHE A 8 -1.80 -2.34 2.44
C PHE A 8 -2.34 -2.85 3.78
N ALA A 9 -2.61 -4.15 3.86
CA ALA A 9 -3.05 -4.82 5.07
C ALA A 9 -2.13 -6.03 5.34
N LYS A 10 -1.84 -6.26 6.62
CA LYS A 10 -1.20 -7.49 7.04
C LYS A 10 -2.23 -8.61 6.99
N LEU A 11 -1.87 -9.74 6.40
CA LEU A 11 -2.71 -10.93 6.46
C LEU A 11 -2.62 -11.59 7.85
N ASP A 12 -3.75 -11.57 8.54
CA ASP A 12 -4.07 -12.38 9.72
C ASP A 12 -5.34 -13.22 9.45
N LYS A 13 -5.58 -14.26 10.26
CA LYS A 13 -6.73 -15.16 10.09
C LYS A 13 -8.06 -14.39 10.03
N ALA A 14 -8.25 -13.44 10.94
CA ALA A 14 -9.45 -12.59 10.95
C ALA A 14 -9.58 -11.70 9.69
N SER A 15 -8.47 -11.19 9.18
CA SER A 15 -8.49 -10.38 7.96
C SER A 15 -8.78 -11.20 6.71
N SER A 16 -8.30 -12.46 6.63
CA SER A 16 -8.59 -13.36 5.52
C SER A 16 -10.08 -13.70 5.45
N ASP A 17 -10.71 -13.94 6.61
CA ASP A 17 -12.13 -14.22 6.70
C ASP A 17 -12.95 -12.98 6.29
N THR A 18 -12.56 -11.78 6.75
CA THR A 18 -13.23 -10.52 6.38
C THR A 18 -13.14 -10.24 4.87
N LEU A 19 -11.95 -10.38 4.30
CA LEU A 19 -11.68 -10.18 2.87
C LEU A 19 -12.43 -11.17 1.95
N THR A 20 -12.84 -12.31 2.47
CA THR A 20 -13.62 -13.32 1.71
C THR A 20 -15.11 -13.00 1.73
N VAL A 21 -15.58 -12.27 2.74
CA VAL A 21 -17.01 -12.03 2.98
C VAL A 21 -17.51 -10.74 2.32
N GLU A 22 -16.63 -9.77 2.04
CA GLU A 22 -17.04 -8.47 1.49
C GLU A 22 -17.04 -8.41 -0.05
N PRO A 23 -18.21 -8.26 -0.71
CA PRO A 23 -18.30 -8.29 -2.18
C PRO A 23 -17.78 -7.03 -2.87
N TYR A 24 -17.41 -6.00 -2.10
CA TYR A 24 -16.95 -4.70 -2.61
C TYR A 24 -15.44 -4.49 -2.47
N ILE A 25 -14.73 -5.49 -1.94
CA ILE A 25 -13.30 -5.40 -1.68
C ILE A 25 -12.56 -6.26 -2.69
N ALA A 26 -11.63 -5.64 -3.41
CA ALA A 26 -10.67 -6.37 -4.24
C ALA A 26 -9.37 -6.52 -3.46
N TRP A 27 -8.79 -7.72 -3.44
CA TRP A 27 -7.54 -7.95 -2.75
C TRP A 27 -6.58 -8.85 -3.52
N GLY A 28 -5.28 -8.64 -3.31
CA GLY A 28 -4.25 -9.44 -3.95
C GLY A 28 -2.86 -9.22 -3.37
N TYR A 29 -1.94 -10.12 -3.71
CA TYR A 29 -0.55 -10.02 -3.29
C TYR A 29 0.20 -9.00 -4.16
N PRO A 30 1.02 -8.11 -3.56
CA PRO A 30 1.81 -7.13 -4.28
C PRO A 30 2.87 -7.84 -5.15
N LYS A 31 2.90 -7.53 -6.45
CA LYS A 31 4.00 -7.93 -7.35
C LYS A 31 5.06 -6.84 -7.45
N LEU A 32 6.25 -7.20 -7.94
CA LEU A 32 7.43 -6.34 -8.09
C LEU A 32 7.21 -5.05 -8.93
N THR A 33 6.08 -4.91 -9.62
CA THR A 33 5.69 -3.73 -10.40
C THR A 33 5.04 -2.62 -9.56
N GLN A 34 4.58 -2.92 -8.34
CA GLN A 34 3.94 -1.94 -7.45
C GLN A 34 4.80 -0.79 -6.88
N PRO A 35 6.15 -0.87 -6.79
CA PRO A 35 6.99 0.28 -6.45
C PRO A 35 6.66 1.51 -7.29
N GLN A 36 6.37 1.32 -8.58
CA GLN A 36 6.05 2.40 -9.51
C GLN A 36 4.74 3.13 -9.16
N VAL A 37 3.78 2.43 -8.54
CA VAL A 37 2.51 3.03 -8.09
C VAL A 37 2.77 3.95 -6.89
N ILE A 38 3.61 3.52 -5.94
CA ILE A 38 3.99 4.35 -4.80
C ILE A 38 4.79 5.57 -5.26
N TYR A 39 5.66 5.43 -6.26
CA TYR A 39 6.37 6.57 -6.84
C TYR A 39 5.47 7.57 -7.56
N LYS A 40 4.44 7.11 -8.29
CA LYS A 40 3.57 7.98 -9.11
C LYS A 40 2.37 8.54 -8.36
N HIS A 41 1.82 7.76 -7.43
CA HIS A 41 0.54 8.02 -6.77
C HIS A 41 0.62 7.94 -5.24
N GLY A 42 1.79 7.64 -4.68
CA GLY A 42 1.98 7.58 -3.23
C GLY A 42 1.98 8.96 -2.59
N CYS A 43 1.17 9.11 -1.55
CA CYS A 43 1.10 10.30 -0.72
C CYS A 43 1.38 9.90 0.74
N GLY A 44 2.19 10.71 1.41
CA GLY A 44 2.45 10.61 2.85
C GLY A 44 1.48 11.48 3.64
N GLU A 45 0.98 11.01 4.78
CA GLU A 45 0.34 11.89 5.77
C GLU A 45 1.41 12.55 6.64
N ILE A 46 1.56 13.87 6.51
CA ILE A 46 2.44 14.67 7.36
C ILE A 46 1.59 15.74 8.02
N SER A 47 1.54 15.74 9.35
CA SER A 47 0.74 16.70 10.13
C SER A 47 -0.73 16.77 9.69
N LYS A 48 -1.35 15.61 9.44
CA LYS A 48 -2.74 15.46 8.95
C LYS A 48 -3.00 16.05 7.55
N LYS A 49 -1.96 16.30 6.76
CA LYS A 49 -2.06 16.74 5.37
C LYS A 49 -1.46 15.69 4.44
N ARG A 50 -2.12 15.46 3.30
CA ARG A 50 -1.60 14.63 2.21
C ARG A 50 -0.50 15.39 1.50
N THR A 51 0.72 14.87 1.60
CA THR A 51 1.91 15.45 0.97
C THR A 51 2.47 14.43 -0.03
N PRO A 52 2.74 14.81 -1.29
CA PRO A 52 3.35 13.91 -2.24
C PRO A 52 4.75 13.47 -1.76
N LEU A 53 5.14 12.23 -2.09
CA LEU A 53 6.43 11.64 -1.68
C LEU A 53 7.62 12.17 -2.50
N THR A 54 7.70 13.49 -2.68
CA THR A 54 8.72 14.14 -3.52
C THR A 54 10.03 14.37 -2.77
N ASP A 55 9.95 14.75 -1.49
CA ASP A 55 11.12 15.13 -0.70
C ASP A 55 11.47 14.07 0.37
N ASN A 56 12.60 13.39 0.17
CA ASN A 56 13.20 12.49 1.16
C ASN A 56 13.40 13.12 2.57
N PRO A 57 13.83 14.39 2.73
CA PRO A 57 13.98 14.96 4.08
C PRO A 57 12.65 15.07 4.85
N LEU A 58 11.51 15.23 4.16
CA LEU A 58 10.19 15.25 4.80
C LEU A 58 9.79 13.87 5.32
N ILE A 59 10.14 12.82 4.58
CA ILE A 59 9.93 11.42 4.97
C ILE A 59 10.82 11.09 6.16
N ALA A 60 12.12 11.44 6.09
CA ALA A 60 13.07 11.23 7.19
C ALA A 60 12.65 11.94 8.48
N ARG A 61 12.07 13.15 8.39
CA ARG A 61 11.55 13.85 9.58
C ARG A 61 10.38 13.11 10.23
N SER A 62 9.52 12.48 9.43
CA SER A 62 8.30 11.82 9.93
C SER A 62 8.55 10.39 10.40
N LEU A 63 9.35 9.63 9.64
CA LEU A 63 9.59 8.20 9.84
C LEU A 63 11.04 7.84 10.19
N GLY A 64 11.92 8.84 10.39
CA GLY A 64 13.32 8.61 10.74
C GLY A 64 13.49 7.79 12.02
N LYS A 65 12.56 7.94 12.98
CA LYS A 65 12.50 7.12 14.20
C LYS A 65 12.34 5.61 13.94
N TYR A 66 11.82 5.23 12.77
CA TYR A 66 11.61 3.84 12.36
C TYR A 66 12.68 3.35 11.36
N GLY A 67 13.74 4.12 11.13
CA GLY A 67 14.78 3.80 10.15
C GLY A 67 14.29 3.89 8.71
N ILE A 68 13.36 4.80 8.42
CA ILE A 68 12.87 5.08 7.06
C ILE A 68 13.29 6.52 6.71
N ILE A 69 14.28 6.61 5.83
CA ILE A 69 14.92 7.87 5.44
C ILE A 69 14.49 8.31 4.04
N SER A 70 14.03 7.35 3.21
CA SER A 70 13.68 7.57 1.80
C SER A 70 12.52 6.67 1.37
N VAL A 71 11.92 6.97 0.21
CA VAL A 71 10.88 6.13 -0.42
C VAL A 71 11.40 4.72 -0.71
N GLU A 72 12.65 4.59 -1.17
CA GLU A 72 13.30 3.30 -1.40
C GLU A 72 13.40 2.44 -0.14
N ASN A 73 13.57 3.09 1.00
CA ASN A 73 13.54 2.42 2.30
C ASN A 73 12.12 2.16 2.80
N LEU A 74 11.08 2.77 2.24
CA LEU A 74 9.69 2.62 2.66
C LEU A 74 9.04 1.41 1.97
N ILE A 75 9.19 1.30 0.65
CA ILE A 75 8.61 0.23 -0.19
C ILE A 75 8.90 -1.19 0.35
N PRO A 76 10.14 -1.58 0.70
CA PRO A 76 10.41 -2.89 1.26
C PRO A 76 9.72 -3.17 2.60
N LYS A 77 9.49 -2.14 3.42
CA LYS A 77 8.79 -2.31 4.70
C LYS A 77 7.28 -2.50 4.53
N THR A 78 6.68 -2.10 3.40
CA THR A 78 5.23 -2.25 3.19
C THR A 78 4.87 -3.67 2.75
N TYR A 79 5.62 -4.27 1.83
CA TYR A 79 5.30 -5.64 1.39
C TYR A 79 5.87 -6.74 2.30
N THR A 80 6.96 -6.47 3.05
CA THR A 80 7.60 -7.46 3.94
C THR A 80 6.98 -7.49 5.35
N VAL A 81 5.91 -6.72 5.59
CA VAL A 81 5.14 -6.69 6.86
C VAL A 81 6.00 -6.78 8.12
N GLY A 82 7.02 -5.91 8.19
CA GLY A 82 7.99 -5.88 9.29
C GLY A 82 7.47 -5.19 10.55
N LYS A 83 8.35 -4.98 11.54
CA LYS A 83 8.03 -4.30 12.81
C LYS A 83 7.47 -2.88 12.65
N SER A 84 7.90 -2.16 11.62
CA SER A 84 7.47 -0.78 11.31
C SER A 84 6.36 -0.72 10.25
N PHE A 85 5.68 -1.83 9.97
CA PHE A 85 4.65 -1.91 8.92
C PHE A 85 3.46 -0.99 9.23
N LYS A 86 3.01 -0.96 10.48
CA LYS A 86 1.84 -0.16 10.88
C LYS A 86 2.07 1.33 10.63
N GLU A 87 3.26 1.83 10.93
CA GLU A 87 3.62 3.22 10.75
C GLU A 87 3.92 3.58 9.31
N ALA A 88 4.55 2.66 8.57
CA ALA A 88 4.70 2.80 7.12
C ALA A 88 3.33 2.85 6.41
N ASN A 89 2.39 1.99 6.81
CA ASN A 89 1.05 1.95 6.24
C ASN A 89 0.19 3.15 6.64
N ASN A 90 0.23 3.59 7.90
CA ASN A 90 -0.47 4.81 8.31
C ASN A 90 0.11 6.06 7.65
N PHE A 91 1.41 6.07 7.37
CA PHE A 91 2.05 7.17 6.64
C PHE A 91 1.65 7.17 5.17
N LEU A 92 1.66 6.01 4.51
CA LEU A 92 1.17 5.86 3.15
C LEU A 92 -0.35 5.95 3.16
N VAL A 93 -0.87 7.16 2.98
CA VAL A 93 -2.31 7.37 2.85
C VAL A 93 -2.80 6.58 1.66
N ILE A 94 -4.00 6.00 1.84
CA ILE A 94 -4.86 5.37 0.83
C ILE A 94 -4.57 5.94 -0.57
N PHE A 95 -4.03 5.09 -1.45
CA PHE A 95 -3.79 5.52 -2.83
C PHE A 95 -5.15 5.73 -3.50
N SER A 96 -5.31 6.90 -4.12
CA SER A 96 -6.53 7.27 -4.83
C SER A 96 -6.31 6.98 -6.31
N THR A 97 -6.75 5.82 -6.79
CA THR A 97 -6.65 5.48 -8.21
C THR A 97 -7.95 5.78 -8.95
N THR A 98 -7.85 6.15 -10.23
CA THR A 98 -9.01 6.36 -11.10
C THR A 98 -9.25 5.08 -11.89
N GLY A 99 -10.52 4.66 -12.02
CA GLY A 99 -10.95 3.32 -12.47
C GLY A 99 -10.39 2.73 -13.78
N TYR A 100 -9.59 3.46 -14.56
CA TYR A 100 -8.85 2.91 -15.71
C TYR A 100 -7.73 1.93 -15.29
N PHE A 101 -7.20 2.06 -14.07
CA PHE A 101 -6.17 1.15 -13.54
C PHE A 101 -6.68 -0.27 -13.27
N LEU A 102 -7.98 -0.41 -13.00
CA LEU A 102 -8.55 -1.66 -12.53
C LEU A 102 -8.79 -2.70 -13.62
N LYS A 103 -8.91 -2.30 -14.89
CA LYS A 103 -8.95 -3.29 -15.99
C LYS A 103 -7.68 -4.15 -16.03
N GLY A 104 -6.56 -3.62 -15.53
CA GLY A 104 -5.33 -4.37 -15.31
C GLY A 104 -5.43 -5.32 -14.11
N LEU A 105 -5.93 -4.86 -12.95
CA LEU A 105 -6.00 -5.64 -11.70
C LEU A 105 -7.11 -6.69 -11.65
N TYR A 106 -8.30 -6.47 -12.23
CA TYR A 106 -9.39 -7.45 -12.18
C TYR A 106 -9.09 -8.75 -12.95
N SER A 107 -8.16 -8.72 -13.90
CA SER A 107 -7.64 -9.92 -14.59
C SER A 107 -6.74 -10.78 -13.67
N TRP A 108 -6.34 -10.26 -12.50
CA TRP A 108 -5.34 -10.90 -11.62
C TRP A 108 -5.93 -11.80 -10.55
N ASN A 109 -7.25 -11.79 -10.38
CA ASN A 109 -7.95 -12.66 -9.42
C ASN A 109 -7.80 -14.17 -9.71
N ILE A 110 -7.17 -14.56 -10.82
CA ILE A 110 -7.02 -15.98 -11.22
C ILE A 110 -5.56 -16.48 -11.08
N ALA A 111 -4.56 -15.61 -10.86
CA ALA A 111 -3.16 -16.08 -10.85
C ALA A 111 -2.21 -15.23 -10.00
N ALA A 112 -2.12 -15.49 -8.69
CA ALA A 112 -0.93 -15.14 -7.92
C ALA A 112 -0.80 -15.96 -6.62
N SER A 113 0.20 -16.82 -6.64
CA SER A 113 0.68 -17.70 -5.58
C SER A 113 1.36 -16.96 -4.40
N ARG A 114 0.97 -17.29 -3.17
CA ARG A 114 1.80 -17.71 -2.01
C ARG A 114 3.18 -17.05 -1.74
N GLN A 115 3.43 -15.77 -2.01
CA GLN A 115 4.79 -15.21 -1.84
C GLN A 115 4.95 -13.86 -1.12
N ALA A 116 3.90 -13.28 -0.52
CA ALA A 116 4.05 -12.08 0.33
C ALA A 116 3.05 -12.11 1.50
N ASP A 117 3.45 -11.63 2.68
CA ASP A 117 2.59 -11.56 3.88
C ASP A 117 1.66 -10.32 3.88
N GLY A 118 1.87 -9.39 2.94
CA GLY A 118 1.07 -8.19 2.75
C GLY A 118 0.07 -8.32 1.61
N ILE A 119 -1.15 -7.81 1.82
CA ILE A 119 -2.21 -7.77 0.82
C ILE A 119 -2.52 -6.31 0.47
N LEU A 120 -2.66 -6.02 -0.82
CA LEU A 120 -3.25 -4.77 -1.30
C LEU A 120 -4.77 -4.93 -1.26
N VAL A 121 -5.46 -4.03 -0.57
CA VAL A 121 -6.92 -4.00 -0.45
C VAL A 121 -7.40 -2.73 -1.15
N GLU A 122 -8.30 -2.84 -2.12
CA GLU A 122 -8.89 -1.73 -2.91
C GLU A 122 -10.43 -1.69 -2.81
#